data_AF-A0AAE1JXG6-F1
#
_entry.id   AF-A0AAE1JXG6-F1
#
_cell.length_a   1.000
_cell.length_b   1.000
_cell.length_c   1.000
_cell.angle_alpha   90.00
_cell.angle_beta   90.00
_cell.angle_gamma   90.00
#
_symmetry.space_group_name_H-M   'P 1'
#
loop_
_entity.id
_entity.type
_entity.pdbx_description
1 polymer ?
#
loop_
_entity_poly.entity_id
_entity_poly.type
_entity_poly.pdbx_seq_one_letter_code
_entity_poly.pdbx_strand_id
1 'polypeptide(L)'
;MDGKRDKAESSHVVTETIQEQVEKTRTGQPKVRDLISPVLREKYSYLRGLGTGRRSSNTWEHKTIKSMEHIKVTEWYDHNAVSRKRDQAESSNVVTETIPGKVDKNIQEQVEKPRTGQPKVQDLINPALREKYSSLSRLGTGRRSSNTWEDKTMKSMKHIKVTEWYDHNAVSRKEFLEAALGSLTSVVSTSSVGAILVCAWGLVSCKDTTKGVFPKNTGMVSSPTSASQLETRALYTNEAGVAVKLPDVTHPDWERAVRSGCYLCCSLMRLLVKQEDNIINAWKSICERYRNFYQEDLAIKITPDTDAARHIRMVLQNRVIMRGTVGAFLLNGKDVTGRDKGMCRMLYELHMSFTGMQAYNLFVFCADRLKVPLHIFAPLLQHPATSEALASVAHILVTYEFPKSEEAAKTIQTTASTWRFARIFDQEIFASLQTKNCPMLVSLLARIAIQVGAGNVTQIRQMVGFVEEQREFLDKAATKAIEYCIQRRWCDPQID
;
A
#
# COMPACT_ATOMS: atom_id res chain seq x y z
N MET A 1 -37.73 41.49 24.65
CA MET A 1 -38.18 41.09 23.31
C MET A 1 -37.08 41.46 22.34
N ASP A 2 -36.62 40.45 21.59
CA ASP A 2 -35.99 40.47 20.26
C ASP A 2 -34.85 41.45 19.94
N GLY A 3 -33.77 41.06 19.26
CA GLY A 3 -33.52 39.81 18.57
C GLY A 3 -32.21 39.87 17.78
N LYS A 4 -31.47 38.77 17.90
CA LYS A 4 -30.31 38.29 17.13
C LYS A 4 -30.25 38.72 15.65
N ARG A 5 -29.05 39.09 15.19
CA ARG A 5 -28.40 38.60 13.95
C ARG A 5 -26.93 39.02 13.98
N ASP A 6 -26.04 38.07 13.64
CA ASP A 6 -24.70 38.24 13.05
C ASP A 6 -23.86 36.97 13.28
N LYS A 7 -24.17 35.94 12.50
CA LYS A 7 -23.33 34.75 12.26
C LYS A 7 -23.69 34.17 10.90
N ALA A 8 -23.26 34.84 9.81
CA ALA A 8 -23.42 34.31 8.45
C ALA A 8 -22.20 34.55 7.53
N GLU A 9 -21.27 35.43 7.85
CA GLU A 9 -20.21 35.81 6.90
C GLU A 9 -18.95 34.93 6.94
N SER A 10 -18.79 34.06 7.94
CA SER A 10 -17.57 33.24 8.07
C SER A 10 -17.60 31.93 7.26
N SER A 11 -18.75 31.45 6.77
CA SER A 11 -18.81 30.18 6.02
C SER A 11 -18.65 30.35 4.51
N HIS A 12 -18.85 31.55 3.97
CA HIS A 12 -18.81 31.79 2.52
C HIS A 12 -17.38 31.94 1.97
N VAL A 13 -16.47 32.52 2.77
CA VAL A 13 -15.07 32.76 2.38
C VAL A 13 -14.25 31.45 2.28
N VAL A 14 -14.61 30.44 3.07
CA VAL A 14 -13.97 29.11 3.03
C VAL A 14 -14.39 28.31 1.80
N THR A 15 -15.59 28.54 1.26
CA THR A 15 -16.09 27.80 0.08
C THR A 15 -15.50 28.32 -1.23
N GLU A 16 -15.28 29.64 -1.37
CA GLU A 16 -14.69 30.23 -2.58
C GLU A 16 -13.20 29.91 -2.73
N THR A 17 -12.44 29.89 -1.62
CA THR A 17 -11.00 29.57 -1.65
C THR A 17 -10.73 28.12 -2.07
N ILE A 18 -11.67 27.21 -1.80
CA ILE A 18 -11.60 25.79 -2.21
C ILE A 18 -11.97 25.64 -3.70
N GLN A 19 -12.95 26.40 -4.21
CA GLN A 19 -13.31 26.36 -5.63
C GLN A 19 -12.20 26.90 -6.55
N GLU A 20 -11.51 27.96 -6.14
CA GLU A 20 -10.46 28.57 -6.97
C GLU A 20 -9.20 27.69 -7.11
N GLN A 21 -8.92 26.82 -6.13
CA GLN A 21 -7.84 25.82 -6.23
C GLN A 21 -8.25 24.59 -7.07
N VAL A 22 -9.55 24.28 -7.16
CA VAL A 22 -10.07 23.16 -7.95
C VAL A 22 -10.09 23.48 -9.46
N GLU A 23 -10.36 24.73 -9.84
CA GLU A 23 -10.41 25.16 -11.24
C GLU A 23 -9.03 25.10 -11.94
N LYS A 24 -7.94 25.38 -11.21
CA LYS A 24 -6.56 25.37 -11.74
C LYS A 24 -5.98 23.97 -12.01
N THR A 25 -6.68 22.90 -11.63
CA THR A 25 -6.17 21.51 -11.78
C THR A 25 -6.89 20.72 -12.88
N ARG A 26 -7.74 21.37 -13.69
CA ARG A 26 -8.66 20.70 -14.62
C ARG A 26 -8.10 20.53 -16.04
N THR A 27 -6.95 19.86 -16.18
CA THR A 27 -6.53 19.27 -17.47
C THR A 27 -5.93 17.88 -17.23
N GLY A 28 -6.75 16.84 -17.46
CA GLY A 28 -6.36 15.43 -17.42
C GLY A 28 -6.93 14.67 -16.22
N GLN A 29 -8.09 14.03 -16.40
CA GLN A 29 -8.64 13.12 -15.40
C GLN A 29 -7.78 11.85 -15.30
N PRO A 30 -7.20 11.52 -14.13
CA PRO A 30 -6.56 10.23 -13.92
C PRO A 30 -7.62 9.13 -13.75
N LYS A 31 -7.37 7.93 -14.28
CA LYS A 31 -8.24 6.77 -14.05
C LYS A 31 -7.98 6.27 -12.61
N VAL A 32 -8.97 5.65 -11.96
CA VAL A 32 -8.86 5.01 -10.61
C VAL A 32 -7.63 4.09 -10.45
N ARG A 33 -7.12 3.58 -11.58
CA ARG A 33 -5.92 2.76 -11.74
C ARG A 33 -4.62 3.47 -11.35
N ASP A 34 -4.63 4.80 -11.28
CA ASP A 34 -3.47 5.65 -11.01
C ASP A 34 -3.32 6.05 -9.53
N LEU A 35 -4.25 5.65 -8.67
CA LEU A 35 -4.32 6.02 -7.23
C LEU A 35 -3.27 5.37 -6.32
N ILE A 36 -2.28 4.67 -6.87
CA ILE A 36 -1.09 4.34 -6.08
C ILE A 36 -0.36 5.66 -5.86
N SER A 37 -0.42 6.15 -4.61
CA SER A 37 0.10 7.43 -4.15
C SER A 37 1.41 7.78 -4.88
N PRO A 38 1.49 8.91 -5.60
CA PRO A 38 2.73 9.42 -6.17
C PRO A 38 3.86 9.51 -5.14
N VAL A 39 3.53 9.71 -3.85
CA VAL A 39 4.51 9.68 -2.76
C VAL A 39 5.00 8.27 -2.45
N LEU A 40 4.19 7.21 -2.56
CA LEU A 40 4.76 5.85 -2.59
C LEU A 40 5.62 5.64 -3.86
N ARG A 41 5.35 6.31 -4.98
CA ARG A 41 6.28 6.25 -6.15
C ARG A 41 7.61 6.95 -5.86
N GLU A 42 7.59 8.05 -5.10
CA GLU A 42 8.73 8.93 -4.86
C GLU A 42 9.58 8.55 -3.64
N LYS A 43 8.96 8.17 -2.51
CA LYS A 43 9.66 7.65 -1.31
C LYS A 43 10.48 6.40 -1.60
N TYR A 44 9.97 5.49 -2.46
CA TYR A 44 10.71 4.29 -2.86
C TYR A 44 11.76 4.52 -3.95
N SER A 45 11.74 5.65 -4.67
CA SER A 45 12.85 6.06 -5.55
C SER A 45 13.95 6.80 -4.78
N TYR A 46 13.60 7.61 -3.77
CA TYR A 46 14.56 8.37 -2.97
C TYR A 46 15.44 7.47 -2.10
N LEU A 47 14.87 6.40 -1.51
CA LEU A 47 15.63 5.40 -0.74
C LEU A 47 16.59 4.53 -1.59
N ARG A 48 16.55 4.61 -2.92
CA ARG A 48 17.54 3.99 -3.83
C ARG A 48 18.65 4.94 -4.30
N GLY A 49 18.52 6.24 -4.02
CA GLY A 49 19.44 7.28 -4.55
C GLY A 49 20.72 7.51 -3.73
N LEU A 50 20.83 6.95 -2.52
CA LEU A 50 21.98 7.19 -1.62
C LEU A 50 23.19 6.27 -1.91
N GLY A 51 23.29 5.71 -3.11
CA GLY A 51 24.26 4.67 -3.46
C GLY A 51 25.12 4.96 -4.68
N THR A 52 25.41 6.21 -5.03
CA THR A 52 26.55 6.52 -5.92
C THR A 52 27.19 7.83 -5.53
N GLY A 53 28.36 7.74 -4.89
CA GLY A 53 29.17 8.89 -4.56
C GLY A 53 29.65 9.65 -5.80
N ARG A 54 29.52 10.97 -5.75
CA ARG A 54 30.52 11.88 -6.31
C ARG A 54 30.98 12.80 -5.19
N ARG A 55 32.27 12.71 -4.88
CA ARG A 55 33.00 13.66 -4.05
C ARG A 55 32.97 15.02 -4.74
N SER A 56 32.55 16.06 -4.03
CA SER A 56 33.23 17.35 -4.09
C SER A 56 33.26 17.95 -2.70
N SER A 57 34.46 18.30 -2.27
CA SER A 57 34.82 19.02 -1.07
C SER A 57 33.98 20.30 -0.92
N ASN A 58 33.57 20.60 0.31
CA ASN A 58 34.14 21.74 1.04
C ASN A 58 33.73 21.71 2.52
N THR A 59 34.74 21.94 3.33
CA THR A 59 34.81 22.10 4.78
C THR A 59 33.92 23.22 5.31
N TRP A 60 33.18 22.99 6.40
CA TRP A 60 32.92 23.98 7.46
C TRP A 60 32.69 23.26 8.81
N GLU A 61 33.11 23.94 9.86
CA GLU A 61 33.61 23.41 11.14
C GLU A 61 32.55 23.10 12.22
N HIS A 62 33.03 22.36 13.23
CA HIS A 62 32.43 22.08 14.54
C HIS A 62 31.82 23.28 15.28
N LYS A 63 30.70 23.02 15.97
CA LYS A 63 30.37 23.48 17.35
C LYS A 63 29.19 22.64 17.88
N THR A 64 29.46 21.60 18.68
CA THR A 64 29.35 21.55 20.15
C THR A 64 27.94 21.82 20.68
N ILE A 65 27.30 20.84 21.32
CA ILE A 65 26.61 20.98 22.61
C ILE A 65 26.67 19.61 23.32
N LYS A 66 27.36 19.63 24.46
CA LYS A 66 27.37 18.64 25.54
C LYS A 66 26.26 19.00 26.53
N SER A 67 25.88 17.99 27.31
CA SER A 67 25.15 18.03 28.59
C SER A 67 23.63 18.26 28.49
N MET A 68 22.77 17.67 29.33
CA MET A 68 22.99 17.13 30.67
C MET A 68 21.83 16.19 31.03
N GLU A 69 22.14 15.06 31.65
CA GLU A 69 21.18 14.18 32.34
C GLU A 69 20.89 14.67 33.76
N HIS A 70 19.75 14.20 34.28
CA HIS A 70 19.26 14.21 35.67
C HIS A 70 18.73 15.53 36.25
N ILE A 71 17.48 15.53 36.73
CA ILE A 71 17.15 15.32 38.17
C ILE A 71 15.62 15.18 38.36
N LYS A 72 15.32 14.44 39.43
CA LYS A 72 14.06 13.95 40.02
C LYS A 72 12.98 15.02 40.24
N VAL A 73 11.72 14.56 40.22
CA VAL A 73 10.57 15.30 40.77
C VAL A 73 9.96 14.46 41.88
N THR A 74 10.00 14.99 43.10
CA THR A 74 9.22 14.58 44.27
C THR A 74 8.07 15.56 44.49
N GLU A 75 6.93 14.99 44.86
CA GLU A 75 5.84 15.53 45.68
C GLU A 75 5.18 16.86 45.29
N TRP A 76 3.91 16.76 44.88
CA TRP A 76 2.86 17.68 45.33
C TRP A 76 1.48 17.00 45.24
N TYR A 77 0.93 16.64 46.40
CA TYR A 77 -0.47 16.22 46.58
C TYR A 77 -1.24 17.33 47.29
N ASP A 78 -2.53 17.38 46.97
CA ASP A 78 -3.64 18.08 47.62
C ASP A 78 -3.80 19.60 47.39
N HIS A 79 -4.73 19.92 46.48
CA HIS A 79 -5.94 20.64 46.90
C HIS A 79 -7.11 20.45 45.92
N ASN A 80 -8.29 20.19 46.50
CA ASN A 80 -9.66 20.35 45.96
C ASN A 80 -10.37 19.15 45.32
N ALA A 81 -10.81 18.24 46.19
CA ALA A 81 -12.12 17.63 46.08
C ALA A 81 -13.20 18.55 46.67
N VAL A 82 -14.04 19.17 45.84
CA VAL A 82 -15.42 19.54 46.24
C VAL A 82 -16.33 19.45 45.03
N SER A 83 -17.11 18.36 44.98
CA SER A 83 -18.46 18.26 44.41
C SER A 83 -18.66 16.93 43.70
N ARG A 84 -19.07 15.91 44.45
CA ARG A 84 -20.20 15.05 44.07
C ARG A 84 -20.59 14.17 45.25
N LYS A 85 -21.83 14.41 45.69
CA LYS A 85 -22.82 13.42 46.15
C LYS A 85 -22.45 12.70 47.45
N ARG A 86 -23.09 13.01 48.60
CA ARG A 86 -24.55 13.10 48.82
C ARG A 86 -25.23 11.95 48.08
N ASP A 87 -24.98 10.74 48.61
CA ASP A 87 -25.87 9.57 48.65
C ASP A 87 -25.09 8.42 49.31
N GLN A 88 -24.89 8.53 50.62
CA GLN A 88 -24.69 7.43 51.59
C GLN A 88 -24.44 8.04 52.96
N ALA A 89 -25.54 8.25 53.69
CA ALA A 89 -25.51 8.48 55.12
C ALA A 89 -26.18 7.28 55.77
N GLU A 90 -25.40 6.46 56.45
CA GLU A 90 -25.78 5.77 57.70
C GLU A 90 -24.53 5.09 58.28
N SER A 91 -23.92 5.76 59.26
CA SER A 91 -23.59 5.23 60.60
C SER A 91 -22.29 5.81 61.19
N SER A 92 -22.45 6.35 62.41
CA SER A 92 -21.50 6.47 63.53
C SER A 92 -20.32 7.47 63.51
N ASN A 93 -20.59 8.64 64.11
CA ASN A 93 -20.04 9.21 65.37
C ASN A 93 -18.52 9.34 65.68
N VAL A 94 -18.26 10.42 66.47
CA VAL A 94 -17.11 10.79 67.34
C VAL A 94 -16.10 11.78 66.69
N VAL A 95 -16.19 13.11 66.92
CA VAL A 95 -15.58 13.97 67.99
C VAL A 95 -14.02 13.99 67.89
N THR A 96 -13.27 15.09 67.70
CA THR A 96 -13.06 16.31 68.54
C THR A 96 -12.31 17.45 67.78
N GLU A 97 -12.52 18.71 68.24
CA GLU A 97 -11.61 19.89 68.45
C GLU A 97 -10.28 20.02 67.65
N THR A 98 -9.76 21.17 67.19
CA THR A 98 -9.54 22.50 67.82
C THR A 98 -9.01 23.52 66.77
N ILE A 99 -9.12 24.82 67.06
CA ILE A 99 -8.74 26.05 66.29
C ILE A 99 -7.34 26.58 66.78
N PRO A 100 -6.78 27.78 66.42
CA PRO A 100 -6.41 28.46 65.15
C PRO A 100 -4.88 28.75 65.02
N GLY A 101 -4.44 29.31 63.89
CA GLY A 101 -3.18 30.08 63.82
C GLY A 101 -3.04 30.99 62.59
N LYS A 102 -3.21 32.31 62.79
CA LYS A 102 -2.86 33.39 61.85
C LYS A 102 -1.34 33.49 61.66
N VAL A 103 -0.85 33.86 60.48
CA VAL A 103 0.23 34.87 60.30
C VAL A 103 0.15 35.47 58.88
N ASP A 104 0.05 36.81 58.83
CA ASP A 104 0.24 37.68 57.67
C ASP A 104 1.71 37.69 57.19
N LYS A 105 1.94 37.86 55.88
CA LYS A 105 2.92 38.83 55.35
C LYS A 105 2.84 38.98 53.84
N ASN A 106 2.60 40.23 53.43
CA ASN A 106 2.92 40.81 52.13
C ASN A 106 4.35 40.49 51.67
N ILE A 107 4.55 40.33 50.36
CA ILE A 107 5.53 41.07 49.55
C ILE A 107 5.10 40.98 48.08
N GLN A 108 5.01 42.15 47.45
CA GLN A 108 4.82 42.35 46.02
C GLN A 108 6.10 41.97 45.28
N GLU A 109 5.97 41.21 44.18
CA GLU A 109 6.93 41.31 43.08
C GLU A 109 6.21 41.05 41.76
N GLN A 110 6.38 41.99 40.84
CA GLN A 110 5.75 41.99 39.52
C GLN A 110 6.40 40.90 38.66
N VAL A 111 5.64 39.85 38.35
CA VAL A 111 6.02 38.83 37.38
C VAL A 111 5.23 39.04 36.10
N GLU A 112 5.96 39.24 35.00
CA GLU A 112 5.43 39.28 33.65
C GLU A 112 4.54 38.07 33.38
N LYS A 113 3.30 38.31 32.92
CA LYS A 113 2.38 37.25 32.49
C LYS A 113 2.93 36.55 31.24
N PRO A 114 3.22 35.23 31.27
CA PRO A 114 3.35 34.46 30.05
C PRO A 114 1.95 34.26 29.47
N ARG A 115 1.78 34.61 28.19
CA ARG A 115 0.55 34.29 27.43
C ARG A 115 0.29 32.79 27.49
N THR A 116 -0.78 32.44 28.18
CA THR A 116 -1.40 31.12 28.21
C THR A 116 -2.00 30.79 26.84
N GLY A 117 -1.89 29.52 26.42
CA GLY A 117 -2.86 28.95 25.49
C GLY A 117 -2.31 28.20 24.28
N GLN A 118 -1.43 27.22 24.45
CA GLN A 118 -1.43 26.07 23.56
C GLN A 118 -1.36 24.78 24.39
N PRO A 119 -2.33 23.85 24.25
CA PRO A 119 -2.21 22.53 24.86
C PRO A 119 -1.07 21.80 24.15
N LYS A 120 -0.11 21.28 24.92
CA LYS A 120 0.97 20.47 24.32
C LYS A 120 0.34 19.18 23.81
N VAL A 121 0.79 18.67 22.65
CA VAL A 121 0.37 17.35 22.13
C VAL A 121 0.58 16.24 23.18
N GLN A 122 1.54 16.43 24.08
CA GLN A 122 1.85 15.56 25.22
C GLN A 122 0.78 15.58 26.34
N ASP A 123 -0.03 16.64 26.44
CA ASP A 123 -1.14 16.75 27.40
C ASP A 123 -2.43 16.09 26.87
N LEU A 124 -2.47 15.72 25.58
CA LEU A 124 -3.61 15.07 24.92
C LEU A 124 -3.41 13.56 24.68
N ILE A 125 -2.18 13.05 24.82
CA ILE A 125 -1.91 11.62 24.79
C ILE A 125 -1.85 11.14 26.23
N ASN A 126 -3.00 10.72 26.75
CA ASN A 126 -3.09 10.05 28.04
C ASN A 126 -2.06 8.90 28.10
N PRO A 127 -1.12 8.87 29.07
CA PRO A 127 -0.21 7.75 29.27
C PRO A 127 -0.94 6.41 29.41
N ALA A 128 -2.15 6.42 29.99
CA ALA A 128 -3.03 5.27 30.06
C ALA A 128 -3.55 4.82 28.69
N LEU A 129 -3.64 5.69 27.67
CA LEU A 129 -3.95 5.28 26.29
C LEU A 129 -2.79 4.53 25.66
N ARG A 130 -1.53 4.89 25.92
CA ARG A 130 -0.34 4.15 25.45
C ARG A 130 -0.29 2.73 25.98
N GLU A 131 -0.60 2.55 27.26
CA GLU A 131 -0.71 1.25 27.92
C GLU A 131 -1.99 0.48 27.52
N LYS A 132 -3.06 1.20 27.19
CA LYS A 132 -4.30 0.66 26.60
C LYS A 132 -4.11 0.23 25.14
N TYR A 133 -3.22 0.85 24.36
CA TYR A 133 -2.88 0.39 23.00
C TYR A 133 -2.11 -0.95 23.02
N SER A 134 -1.31 -1.23 24.06
CA SER A 134 -0.72 -2.56 24.26
C SER A 134 -1.73 -3.62 24.70
N SER A 135 -2.88 -3.25 25.25
CA SER A 135 -3.96 -4.19 25.60
C SER A 135 -5.01 -4.36 24.48
N LEU A 136 -5.12 -3.41 23.54
CA LEU A 136 -6.01 -3.47 22.37
C LEU A 136 -5.53 -4.41 21.25
N SER A 137 -4.28 -4.88 21.29
CA SER A 137 -3.82 -6.04 20.50
C SER A 137 -4.56 -7.34 20.85
N ARG A 138 -5.40 -7.34 21.90
CA ARG A 138 -6.18 -8.51 22.37
C ARG A 138 -7.65 -8.51 21.92
N LEU A 139 -8.14 -7.48 21.24
CA LEU A 139 -9.51 -7.47 20.71
C LEU A 139 -9.55 -8.03 19.29
N GLY A 140 -9.41 -9.35 19.20
CA GLY A 140 -9.70 -10.10 17.97
C GLY A 140 -11.21 -10.26 17.81
N THR A 141 -11.75 -9.78 16.69
CA THR A 141 -13.05 -10.22 16.19
C THR A 141 -12.92 -11.70 15.78
N GLY A 142 -13.98 -12.49 15.97
CA GLY A 142 -13.98 -13.96 15.84
C GLY A 142 -13.68 -14.56 14.45
N ARG A 143 -13.00 -13.84 13.55
CA ARG A 143 -12.41 -14.37 12.31
C ARG A 143 -10.89 -14.38 12.44
N ARG A 144 -10.26 -15.47 12.01
CA ARG A 144 -8.79 -15.55 11.88
C ARG A 144 -8.32 -14.59 10.77
N SER A 145 -8.14 -13.31 11.10
CA SER A 145 -7.36 -12.39 10.28
C SER A 145 -5.95 -12.35 10.85
N SER A 146 -4.98 -12.90 10.12
CA SER A 146 -3.57 -12.69 10.47
C SER A 146 -3.14 -11.32 9.97
N ASN A 147 -2.42 -10.56 10.79
CA ASN A 147 -1.76 -9.32 10.35
C ASN A 147 -0.27 -9.54 10.09
N THR A 148 0.22 -10.76 10.30
CA THR A 148 1.64 -11.07 10.19
C THR A 148 1.91 -11.82 8.89
N TRP A 149 2.89 -11.31 8.16
CA TRP A 149 3.49 -11.91 6.97
C TRP A 149 5.00 -11.99 7.12
N GLU A 150 5.56 -13.12 6.68
CA GLU A 150 6.99 -13.38 6.63
C GLU A 150 7.38 -13.87 5.24
N ASP A 151 8.51 -13.39 4.71
CA ASP A 151 9.04 -13.85 3.42
C ASP A 151 9.24 -15.37 3.41
N LYS A 152 9.56 -15.99 4.56
CA LYS A 152 9.74 -17.45 4.70
C LYS A 152 8.54 -18.24 4.20
N THR A 153 7.32 -17.73 4.43
CA THR A 153 6.07 -18.33 3.94
C THR A 153 6.05 -18.40 2.41
N MET A 154 6.50 -17.35 1.74
CA MET A 154 6.61 -17.33 0.27
C MET A 154 7.73 -18.26 -0.22
N LYS A 155 8.90 -18.22 0.43
CA LYS A 155 10.09 -19.00 0.02
C LYS A 155 9.87 -20.51 0.05
N SER A 156 8.98 -21.00 0.91
CA SER A 156 8.69 -22.43 1.06
C SER A 156 7.61 -22.95 0.11
N MET A 157 6.94 -22.10 -0.66
CA MET A 157 5.85 -22.52 -1.54
C MET A 157 6.35 -23.41 -2.69
N LYS A 158 5.56 -24.42 -3.05
CA LYS A 158 5.81 -25.20 -4.28
C LYS A 158 5.82 -24.26 -5.49
N HIS A 159 6.76 -24.46 -6.40
CA HIS A 159 6.92 -23.59 -7.56
C HIS A 159 7.47 -24.36 -8.78
N ILE A 160 7.33 -23.75 -9.95
CA ILE A 160 7.89 -24.23 -11.21
C ILE A 160 9.37 -23.84 -11.26
N LYS A 161 10.21 -24.73 -11.79
CA LYS A 161 11.61 -24.48 -12.05
C LYS A 161 11.73 -23.32 -13.05
N VAL A 162 12.23 -22.19 -12.57
CA VAL A 162 12.65 -21.05 -13.38
C VAL A 162 14.16 -20.90 -13.24
N THR A 163 14.86 -20.95 -14.36
CA THR A 163 16.33 -20.81 -14.47
C THR A 163 16.66 -19.57 -15.28
N GLU A 164 17.94 -19.25 -15.42
CA GLU A 164 18.31 -18.15 -16.32
C GLU A 164 17.84 -18.48 -17.72
N TRP A 165 17.28 -17.49 -18.42
CA TRP A 165 16.62 -17.72 -19.70
C TRP A 165 17.53 -18.39 -20.72
N TYR A 166 18.80 -17.99 -20.72
CA TYR A 166 19.82 -18.47 -21.65
C TYR A 166 20.45 -19.81 -21.22
N ASP A 167 20.09 -20.36 -20.04
CA ASP A 167 20.39 -21.76 -19.70
C ASP A 167 19.53 -22.73 -20.53
N HIS A 168 18.41 -22.25 -21.07
CA HIS A 168 17.60 -23.02 -22.00
C HIS A 168 18.18 -22.92 -23.42
N ASN A 169 18.32 -24.06 -24.09
CA ASN A 169 18.66 -24.06 -25.51
C ASN A 169 17.56 -23.36 -26.33
N ALA A 170 17.90 -22.88 -27.53
CA ALA A 170 16.99 -22.10 -28.36
C ALA A 170 15.70 -22.86 -28.74
N VAL A 171 15.78 -24.19 -28.92
CA VAL A 171 14.63 -25.03 -29.28
C VAL A 171 13.63 -25.07 -28.12
N SER A 172 14.08 -25.34 -26.90
CA SER A 172 13.22 -25.33 -25.72
C SER A 172 12.61 -23.95 -25.45
N ARG A 173 13.36 -22.86 -25.71
CA ARG A 173 12.82 -21.50 -25.65
C ARG A 173 11.67 -21.30 -26.66
N LYS A 174 11.81 -21.81 -27.88
CA LYS A 174 10.75 -21.79 -28.91
C LYS A 174 9.52 -22.58 -28.46
N GLU A 175 9.70 -23.81 -27.97
CA GLU A 175 8.60 -24.64 -27.47
C GLU A 175 7.82 -23.96 -26.34
N PHE A 176 8.52 -23.37 -25.36
CA PHE A 176 7.84 -22.64 -24.27
C PHE A 176 7.08 -21.43 -24.79
N LEU A 177 7.65 -20.64 -25.71
CA LEU A 177 7.00 -19.46 -26.26
C LEU A 177 5.78 -19.83 -27.11
N GLU A 178 5.87 -20.85 -27.95
CA GLU A 178 4.74 -21.33 -28.75
C GLU A 178 3.61 -21.86 -27.87
N ALA A 179 3.93 -22.64 -26.83
CA ALA A 179 2.94 -23.10 -25.86
C ALA A 179 2.29 -21.94 -25.08
N ALA A 180 3.10 -20.99 -24.61
CA ALA A 180 2.62 -19.85 -23.82
C ALA A 180 1.74 -18.91 -24.66
N LEU A 181 2.20 -18.55 -25.85
CA LEU A 181 1.48 -17.62 -26.73
C LEU A 181 0.29 -18.29 -27.42
N GLY A 182 0.42 -19.56 -27.79
CA GLY A 182 -0.70 -20.37 -28.29
C GLY A 182 -1.83 -20.49 -27.27
N SER A 183 -1.51 -20.53 -25.97
CA SER A 183 -2.55 -20.54 -24.93
C SER A 183 -3.40 -19.28 -24.86
N LEU A 184 -2.94 -18.16 -25.43
CA LEU A 184 -3.76 -16.95 -25.53
C LEU A 184 -4.78 -17.01 -26.66
N THR A 185 -4.63 -17.92 -27.63
CA THR A 185 -5.44 -17.92 -28.85
C THR A 185 -6.20 -19.23 -29.07
N SER A 186 -5.61 -20.37 -28.71
CA SER A 186 -6.12 -21.70 -29.06
C SER A 186 -6.35 -22.59 -27.84
N VAL A 187 -5.30 -23.12 -27.20
CA VAL A 187 -5.42 -24.21 -26.21
C VAL A 187 -4.81 -23.81 -24.87
N VAL A 188 -5.61 -23.86 -23.81
CA VAL A 188 -5.14 -23.62 -22.43
C VAL A 188 -5.03 -24.95 -21.68
N SER A 189 -3.86 -25.20 -21.12
CA SER A 189 -3.57 -26.30 -20.19
C SER A 189 -2.76 -25.82 -18.99
N THR A 190 -2.68 -26.61 -17.91
CA THR A 190 -1.82 -26.27 -16.75
C THR A 190 -0.36 -26.10 -17.19
N SER A 191 0.13 -26.95 -18.09
CA SER A 191 1.48 -26.86 -18.67
C SER A 191 1.70 -25.56 -19.45
N SER A 192 0.76 -25.15 -20.30
CA SER A 192 0.87 -23.90 -21.08
C SER A 192 0.91 -22.65 -20.19
N VAL A 193 0.17 -22.64 -19.08
CA VAL A 193 0.22 -21.55 -18.08
C VAL A 193 1.54 -21.57 -17.31
N GLY A 194 2.09 -22.76 -17.06
CA GLY A 194 3.46 -22.89 -16.57
C GLY A 194 4.48 -22.32 -17.55
N ALA A 195 4.31 -22.56 -18.86
CA ALA A 195 5.15 -21.99 -19.91
C ALA A 195 5.05 -20.46 -19.96
N ILE A 196 3.88 -19.87 -19.71
CA ILE A 196 3.75 -18.40 -19.54
C ILE A 196 4.67 -17.90 -18.43
N LEU A 197 4.72 -18.57 -17.27
CA LEU A 197 5.56 -18.15 -16.15
C LEU A 197 7.06 -18.38 -16.45
N VAL A 198 7.43 -19.45 -17.14
CA VAL A 198 8.82 -19.67 -17.59
C VAL A 198 9.24 -18.58 -18.58
N CYS A 199 8.41 -18.28 -19.59
CA CYS A 199 8.68 -17.21 -20.56
C CYS A 199 8.70 -15.82 -19.90
N ALA A 200 7.84 -15.58 -18.91
CA ALA A 200 7.84 -14.34 -18.15
C ALA A 200 9.14 -14.16 -17.35
N TRP A 201 9.71 -15.24 -16.81
CA TRP A 201 11.05 -15.21 -16.20
C TRP A 201 12.14 -14.92 -17.23
N GLY A 202 11.90 -15.33 -18.48
CA GLY A 202 12.71 -14.99 -19.65
C GLY A 202 12.68 -13.52 -20.08
N LEU A 203 12.04 -12.62 -19.33
CA LEU A 203 12.01 -11.20 -19.65
C LEU A 203 13.43 -10.66 -19.86
N VAL A 204 13.66 -10.04 -21.02
CA VAL A 204 14.97 -9.56 -21.45
C VAL A 204 15.18 -8.11 -21.02
N SER A 205 16.39 -7.74 -20.59
CA SER A 205 16.68 -6.37 -20.16
C SER A 205 16.50 -5.38 -21.31
N CYS A 206 15.89 -4.24 -20.99
CA CYS A 206 15.74 -3.12 -21.92
C CYS A 206 16.99 -2.22 -21.98
N LYS A 207 18.00 -2.50 -21.15
CA LYS A 207 19.33 -1.87 -21.21
C LYS A 207 20.33 -2.70 -21.99
N ASP A 208 20.25 -4.02 -21.86
CA ASP A 208 21.14 -4.98 -22.50
C ASP A 208 20.32 -6.16 -23.00
N THR A 209 20.01 -6.19 -24.29
CA THR A 209 19.14 -7.20 -24.89
C THR A 209 19.77 -8.60 -24.90
N THR A 210 21.04 -8.74 -24.51
CA THR A 210 21.72 -10.03 -24.38
C THR A 210 21.51 -10.68 -23.01
N LYS A 211 20.89 -9.97 -22.05
CA LYS A 211 20.71 -10.44 -20.67
C LYS A 211 19.25 -10.55 -20.28
N GLY A 212 18.95 -11.54 -19.43
CA GLY A 212 17.68 -11.63 -18.72
C GLY A 212 17.58 -10.55 -17.64
N VAL A 213 16.37 -10.13 -17.31
CA VAL A 213 16.08 -9.22 -16.18
C VAL A 213 16.26 -9.95 -14.85
N PHE A 214 15.86 -11.22 -14.80
CA PHE A 214 15.91 -12.02 -13.59
C PHE A 214 17.16 -12.91 -13.58
N PRO A 215 17.94 -12.93 -12.49
CA PRO A 215 19.07 -13.82 -12.34
C PRO A 215 18.60 -15.25 -12.05
N LYS A 216 19.54 -16.18 -11.83
CA LYS A 216 19.23 -17.49 -11.25
C LYS A 216 18.39 -17.34 -9.98
N ASN A 217 17.29 -18.10 -9.91
CA ASN A 217 16.40 -18.06 -8.75
C ASN A 217 17.12 -18.58 -7.50
N THR A 218 17.43 -17.66 -6.58
CA THR A 218 18.00 -17.95 -5.26
C THR A 218 17.02 -17.68 -4.12
N GLY A 219 15.85 -17.13 -4.45
CA GLY A 219 14.84 -16.71 -3.47
C GLY A 219 14.02 -17.86 -2.89
N MET A 220 13.80 -18.91 -3.67
CA MET A 220 12.94 -20.04 -3.27
C MET A 220 13.76 -21.17 -2.62
N VAL A 221 13.19 -21.81 -1.59
CA VAL A 221 13.85 -22.89 -0.81
C VAL A 221 13.27 -24.28 -1.12
N SER A 222 12.02 -24.35 -1.58
CA SER A 222 11.38 -25.62 -1.92
C SER A 222 11.97 -26.24 -3.19
N SER A 223 11.82 -27.57 -3.36
CA SER A 223 12.24 -28.22 -4.60
C SER A 223 11.34 -27.80 -5.77
N PRO A 224 11.91 -27.32 -6.89
CA PRO A 224 11.12 -26.87 -8.02
C PRO A 224 10.56 -28.04 -8.85
N THR A 225 9.40 -27.86 -9.47
CA THR A 225 8.79 -28.81 -10.43
C THR A 225 9.06 -28.36 -11.86
N SER A 226 9.40 -29.26 -12.78
CA SER A 226 9.57 -28.87 -14.19
C SER A 226 8.23 -28.48 -14.82
N ALA A 227 8.21 -27.45 -15.67
CA ALA A 227 7.01 -27.06 -16.42
C ALA A 227 6.49 -28.20 -17.33
N SER A 228 7.39 -29.05 -17.83
CA SER A 228 7.05 -30.22 -18.65
C SER A 228 6.34 -31.34 -17.87
N GLN A 229 6.41 -31.34 -16.53
CA GLN A 229 5.73 -32.32 -15.67
C GLN A 229 4.29 -31.90 -15.32
N LEU A 230 3.87 -30.70 -15.72
CA LEU A 230 2.53 -30.20 -15.47
C LEU A 230 1.52 -30.85 -16.43
N GLU A 231 0.27 -30.95 -15.98
CA GLU A 231 -0.83 -31.52 -16.76
C GLU A 231 -0.98 -30.83 -18.13
N THR A 232 -0.89 -31.61 -19.21
CA THR A 232 -1.04 -31.15 -20.60
C THR A 232 -2.47 -31.23 -21.10
N ARG A 233 -3.39 -31.82 -20.32
CA ARG A 233 -4.82 -31.89 -20.63
C ARG A 233 -5.37 -30.48 -20.92
N ALA A 234 -6.03 -30.34 -22.07
CA ALA A 234 -6.72 -29.12 -22.43
C ALA A 234 -7.84 -28.83 -21.42
N LEU A 235 -7.81 -27.63 -20.86
CA LEU A 235 -8.85 -27.03 -20.02
C LEU A 235 -9.80 -26.17 -20.86
N TYR A 236 -9.31 -25.66 -21.98
CA TYR A 236 -10.05 -24.89 -22.95
C TYR A 236 -9.42 -25.04 -24.34
N THR A 237 -10.25 -25.09 -25.37
CA THR A 237 -9.85 -25.13 -26.78
C THR A 237 -10.73 -24.17 -27.56
N ASN A 238 -10.09 -23.26 -28.29
CA ASN A 238 -10.73 -22.41 -29.29
C ASN A 238 -10.38 -22.95 -30.68
N GLU A 239 -11.37 -23.55 -31.35
CA GLU A 239 -11.20 -24.12 -32.70
C GLU A 239 -10.91 -23.04 -33.76
N ALA A 240 -11.37 -21.81 -33.54
CA ALA A 240 -11.06 -20.67 -34.41
C ALA A 240 -9.69 -20.03 -34.08
N GLY A 241 -9.00 -20.53 -33.05
CA GLY A 241 -7.73 -20.01 -32.59
C GLY A 241 -6.61 -20.20 -33.61
N VAL A 242 -5.94 -19.12 -33.98
CA VAL A 242 -4.77 -19.19 -34.86
C VAL A 242 -3.55 -19.60 -34.04
N ALA A 243 -2.88 -20.67 -34.47
CA ALA A 243 -1.62 -21.10 -33.88
C ALA A 243 -0.55 -20.02 -34.10
N VAL A 244 0.12 -19.61 -33.02
CA VAL A 244 1.22 -18.66 -33.09
C VAL A 244 2.45 -19.38 -33.66
N LYS A 245 2.85 -19.01 -34.88
CA LYS A 245 4.08 -19.52 -35.50
C LYS A 245 5.21 -18.53 -35.27
N LEU A 246 6.24 -18.97 -34.56
CA LEU A 246 7.44 -18.16 -34.34
C LEU A 246 8.47 -18.40 -35.47
N PRO A 247 9.34 -17.42 -35.75
CA PRO A 247 10.48 -17.64 -36.62
C PRO A 247 11.34 -18.81 -36.13
N ASP A 248 12.07 -19.45 -37.05
CA ASP A 248 13.05 -20.46 -36.66
C ASP A 248 14.18 -19.87 -35.83
N VAL A 249 14.81 -20.70 -34.99
CA VAL A 249 15.85 -20.27 -34.05
C VAL A 249 17.10 -19.71 -34.73
N THR A 250 17.30 -20.00 -36.02
CA THR A 250 18.37 -19.48 -36.87
C THR A 250 17.97 -18.19 -37.59
N HIS A 251 16.69 -17.80 -37.54
CA HIS A 251 16.19 -16.61 -38.23
C HIS A 251 16.68 -15.33 -37.51
N PRO A 252 17.08 -14.27 -38.24
CA PRO A 252 17.57 -13.02 -37.64
C PRO A 252 16.60 -12.36 -36.64
N ASP A 253 15.29 -12.49 -36.87
CA ASP A 253 14.25 -11.95 -35.98
C ASP A 253 13.94 -12.82 -34.75
N TRP A 254 14.58 -13.98 -34.58
CA TRP A 254 14.32 -14.89 -33.45
C TRP A 254 14.43 -14.19 -32.09
N GLU A 255 15.52 -13.46 -31.86
CA GLU A 255 15.72 -12.76 -30.57
C GLU A 255 14.71 -11.62 -30.36
N ARG A 256 14.21 -10.98 -31.43
CA ARG A 256 13.13 -9.99 -31.34
C ARG A 256 11.80 -10.64 -30.97
N ALA A 257 11.52 -11.82 -31.52
CA ALA A 257 10.36 -12.63 -31.17
C ALA A 257 10.42 -13.09 -29.70
N VAL A 258 11.57 -13.58 -29.24
CA VAL A 258 11.81 -13.95 -27.83
C VAL A 258 11.50 -12.77 -26.90
N ARG A 259 12.11 -11.60 -27.14
CA ARG A 259 11.87 -10.39 -26.33
C ARG A 259 10.39 -10.03 -26.27
N SER A 260 9.73 -10.02 -27.43
CA SER A 260 8.31 -9.69 -27.57
C SER A 260 7.45 -10.67 -26.77
N GLY A 261 7.68 -11.97 -26.94
CA GLY A 261 6.92 -13.03 -26.28
C GLY A 261 7.09 -13.02 -24.76
N CYS A 262 8.33 -12.93 -24.27
CA CYS A 262 8.62 -12.84 -22.84
C CYS A 262 7.99 -11.60 -22.18
N TYR A 263 8.02 -10.44 -22.87
CA TYR A 263 7.34 -9.22 -22.40
C TYR A 263 5.82 -9.41 -22.29
N LEU A 264 5.18 -10.00 -23.32
CA LEU A 264 3.75 -10.29 -23.29
C LEU A 264 3.42 -11.27 -22.16
N CYS A 265 4.15 -12.38 -22.04
CA CYS A 265 3.96 -13.37 -20.97
C CYS A 265 4.09 -12.74 -19.57
N CYS A 266 5.07 -11.86 -19.36
CA CYS A 266 5.22 -11.14 -18.10
C CYS A 266 4.02 -10.23 -17.80
N SER A 267 3.43 -9.61 -18.82
CA SER A 267 2.21 -8.80 -18.66
C SER A 267 0.98 -9.61 -18.23
N LEU A 268 0.93 -10.90 -18.57
CA LEU A 268 -0.18 -11.80 -18.22
C LEU A 268 -0.22 -12.16 -16.74
N MET A 269 0.88 -11.99 -16.00
CA MET A 269 0.90 -12.20 -14.54
C MET A 269 -0.16 -11.35 -13.83
N ARG A 270 -0.58 -10.22 -14.43
CA ARG A 270 -1.70 -9.39 -13.95
C ARG A 270 -3.01 -10.17 -13.81
N LEU A 271 -3.24 -11.22 -14.59
CA LEU A 271 -4.43 -12.08 -14.52
C LEU A 271 -4.57 -12.74 -13.14
N LEU A 272 -3.49 -12.84 -12.36
CA LEU A 272 -3.55 -13.34 -11.00
C LEU A 272 -4.48 -12.50 -10.11
N VAL A 273 -4.64 -11.20 -10.41
CA VAL A 273 -5.39 -10.24 -9.57
C VAL A 273 -6.41 -9.41 -10.35
N LYS A 274 -6.28 -9.34 -11.68
CA LYS A 274 -7.21 -8.64 -12.58
C LYS A 274 -8.14 -9.63 -13.27
N GLN A 275 -9.34 -9.17 -13.59
CA GLN A 275 -10.25 -9.88 -14.49
C GLN A 275 -9.70 -9.88 -15.92
N GLU A 276 -10.03 -10.90 -16.69
CA GLU A 276 -9.65 -11.10 -18.09
C GLU A 276 -9.99 -9.89 -18.97
N ASP A 277 -11.20 -9.34 -18.84
CA ASP A 277 -11.64 -8.16 -19.60
C ASP A 277 -10.70 -6.97 -19.43
N ASN A 278 -10.11 -6.80 -18.24
CA ASN A 278 -9.17 -5.70 -18.00
C ASN A 278 -7.88 -5.88 -18.80
N ILE A 279 -7.45 -7.12 -19.05
CA ILE A 279 -6.27 -7.42 -19.86
C ILE A 279 -6.59 -7.24 -21.34
N ILE A 280 -7.73 -7.76 -21.80
CA ILE A 280 -8.18 -7.58 -23.19
C ILE A 280 -8.29 -6.08 -23.53
N ASN A 281 -8.99 -5.32 -22.69
CA ASN A 281 -9.15 -3.87 -22.87
C ASN A 281 -7.82 -3.10 -22.78
N ALA A 282 -6.81 -3.63 -22.07
CA ALA A 282 -5.50 -3.01 -21.97
C ALA A 282 -4.51 -3.50 -23.03
N TRP A 283 -4.85 -4.51 -23.82
CA TRP A 283 -3.91 -5.26 -24.66
C TRP A 283 -3.16 -4.36 -25.65
N LYS A 284 -3.91 -3.51 -26.36
CA LYS A 284 -3.33 -2.53 -27.29
C LYS A 284 -2.29 -1.64 -26.59
N SER A 285 -2.63 -1.10 -25.41
CA SER A 285 -1.71 -0.24 -24.65
C SER A 285 -0.50 -1.01 -24.10
N ILE A 286 -0.65 -2.29 -23.74
CA ILE A 286 0.46 -3.16 -23.34
C ILE A 286 1.45 -3.31 -24.50
N CYS A 287 0.93 -3.60 -25.70
CA CYS A 287 1.73 -3.73 -26.92
C CYS A 287 2.42 -2.41 -27.29
N GLU A 288 1.71 -1.28 -27.25
CA GLU A 288 2.29 0.05 -27.54
C GLU A 288 3.41 0.41 -26.56
N ARG A 289 3.28 0.06 -25.28
CA ARG A 289 4.30 0.34 -24.26
C ARG A 289 5.58 -0.47 -24.44
N TYR A 290 5.55 -1.56 -25.21
CA TYR A 290 6.76 -2.33 -25.53
C TYR A 290 7.83 -1.44 -26.19
N ARG A 291 7.42 -0.62 -27.16
CA ARG A 291 8.30 0.32 -27.85
C ARG A 291 8.96 1.32 -26.91
N ASN A 292 8.25 1.72 -25.85
CA ASN A 292 8.81 2.62 -24.83
C ASN A 292 9.93 2.00 -24.00
N PHE A 293 10.10 0.68 -24.01
CA PHE A 293 11.20 0.00 -23.32
C PHE A 293 12.30 -0.40 -24.30
N TYR A 294 11.94 -1.05 -25.41
CA TYR A 294 12.92 -1.64 -26.32
C TYR A 294 13.26 -0.78 -27.55
N GLN A 295 12.58 0.36 -27.76
CA GLN A 295 12.77 1.26 -28.91
C GLN A 295 12.56 0.58 -30.27
N GLU A 296 11.79 -0.51 -30.29
CA GLU A 296 11.43 -1.25 -31.49
C GLU A 296 9.95 -1.66 -31.42
N ASP A 297 9.37 -1.99 -32.57
CA ASP A 297 8.01 -2.51 -32.63
C ASP A 297 7.98 -4.00 -32.22
N LEU A 298 6.84 -4.40 -31.66
CA LEU A 298 6.60 -5.78 -31.23
C LEU A 298 6.65 -6.73 -32.42
N ALA A 299 7.51 -7.75 -32.37
CA ALA A 299 7.70 -8.70 -33.47
C ALA A 299 6.54 -9.70 -33.61
N ILE A 300 5.79 -9.92 -32.53
CA ILE A 300 4.69 -10.88 -32.46
C ILE A 300 3.37 -10.14 -32.39
N LYS A 301 2.45 -10.44 -33.31
CA LYS A 301 1.09 -9.88 -33.32
C LYS A 301 0.10 -10.96 -32.92
N ILE A 302 -0.50 -10.80 -31.74
CA ILE A 302 -1.51 -11.70 -31.19
C ILE A 302 -2.71 -10.89 -30.74
N THR A 303 -3.90 -11.41 -31.01
CA THR A 303 -5.16 -10.96 -30.43
C THR A 303 -5.60 -12.02 -29.42
N PRO A 304 -5.51 -11.76 -28.11
CA PRO A 304 -5.89 -12.75 -27.11
C PRO A 304 -7.39 -13.02 -27.17
N ASP A 305 -7.74 -14.29 -27.00
CA ASP A 305 -9.10 -14.72 -26.78
C ASP A 305 -9.51 -14.47 -25.30
N THR A 306 -10.75 -14.03 -25.11
CA THR A 306 -11.25 -13.64 -23.78
C THR A 306 -11.48 -14.87 -22.90
N ASP A 307 -11.98 -15.96 -23.47
CA ASP A 307 -12.24 -17.20 -22.73
C ASP A 307 -10.92 -17.91 -22.40
N ALA A 308 -9.94 -17.90 -23.30
CA ALA A 308 -8.60 -18.36 -23.05
C ALA A 308 -7.96 -17.59 -21.87
N ALA A 309 -8.05 -16.25 -21.88
CA ALA A 309 -7.57 -15.41 -20.78
C ALA A 309 -8.26 -15.73 -19.44
N ARG A 310 -9.58 -16.02 -19.46
CA ARG A 310 -10.33 -16.47 -18.27
C ARG A 310 -9.79 -17.80 -17.72
N HIS A 311 -9.50 -18.77 -18.58
CA HIS A 311 -8.96 -20.06 -18.16
C HIS A 311 -7.52 -19.94 -17.64
N ILE A 312 -6.67 -19.13 -18.29
CA ILE A 312 -5.33 -18.81 -17.80
C ILE A 312 -5.41 -18.21 -16.39
N ARG A 313 -6.30 -17.23 -16.19
CA ARG A 313 -6.57 -16.62 -14.89
C ARG A 313 -6.97 -17.66 -13.84
N MET A 314 -7.91 -18.54 -14.17
CA MET A 314 -8.37 -19.59 -13.28
C MET A 314 -7.22 -20.50 -12.83
N VAL A 315 -6.35 -20.91 -13.76
CA VAL A 315 -5.18 -21.76 -13.45
C VAL A 315 -4.18 -21.02 -12.56
N LEU A 316 -3.85 -19.76 -12.90
CA LEU A 316 -2.96 -18.91 -12.09
C LEU A 316 -3.47 -18.74 -10.66
N GLN A 317 -4.77 -18.52 -10.50
CA GLN A 317 -5.40 -18.26 -9.21
C GLN A 317 -5.61 -19.51 -8.37
N ASN A 318 -5.96 -20.66 -8.97
CA ASN A 318 -6.37 -21.83 -8.21
C ASN A 318 -5.22 -22.81 -7.91
N ARG A 319 -4.16 -22.81 -8.71
CA ARG A 319 -3.03 -23.72 -8.52
C ARG A 319 -1.95 -23.07 -7.66
N VAL A 320 -1.70 -23.65 -6.47
CA VAL A 320 -0.67 -23.16 -5.52
C VAL A 320 0.69 -23.03 -6.18
N ILE A 321 1.06 -23.96 -7.06
CA ILE A 321 2.35 -23.94 -7.75
C ILE A 321 2.53 -22.71 -8.65
N MET A 322 1.45 -22.21 -9.26
CA MET A 322 1.49 -21.02 -10.10
C MET A 322 1.74 -19.78 -9.24
N ARG A 323 1.00 -19.66 -8.14
CA ARG A 323 1.21 -18.57 -7.16
C ARG A 323 2.62 -18.63 -6.60
N GLY A 324 3.08 -19.79 -6.13
CA GLY A 324 4.45 -19.96 -5.61
C GLY A 324 5.53 -19.57 -6.62
N THR A 325 5.32 -19.86 -7.91
CA THR A 325 6.23 -19.41 -8.98
C THR A 325 6.26 -17.89 -9.11
N VAL A 326 5.11 -17.21 -9.03
CA VAL A 326 5.05 -15.73 -8.95
C VAL A 326 5.82 -15.20 -7.73
N GLY A 327 5.84 -15.95 -6.62
CA GLY A 327 6.66 -15.64 -5.45
C GLY A 327 8.15 -15.49 -5.78
N ALA A 328 8.69 -16.32 -6.68
CA ALA A 328 10.07 -16.19 -7.14
C ALA A 328 10.33 -14.82 -7.79
N PHE A 329 9.39 -14.30 -8.60
CA PHE A 329 9.55 -12.98 -9.24
C PHE A 329 9.59 -11.85 -8.22
N LEU A 330 8.76 -11.96 -7.18
CA LEU A 330 8.69 -10.94 -6.15
C LEU A 330 9.94 -10.93 -5.27
N LEU A 331 10.46 -12.10 -4.92
CA LEU A 331 11.66 -12.25 -4.11
C LEU A 331 12.92 -11.79 -4.83
N ASN A 332 13.06 -12.08 -6.13
CA ASN A 332 14.22 -11.67 -6.93
C ASN A 332 14.04 -10.27 -7.54
N GLY A 333 12.80 -9.74 -7.58
CA GLY A 333 12.50 -8.42 -8.12
C GLY A 333 13.07 -7.25 -7.31
N LYS A 334 13.56 -7.48 -6.08
CA LYS A 334 14.25 -6.45 -5.29
C LYS A 334 15.60 -6.05 -5.88
N ASP A 335 16.28 -7.01 -6.51
CA ASP A 335 17.62 -6.84 -7.06
C ASP A 335 17.59 -6.19 -8.46
N VAL A 336 16.39 -6.15 -9.07
CA VAL A 336 16.16 -5.44 -10.33
C VAL A 336 16.19 -3.92 -10.12
N THR A 337 16.96 -3.20 -10.93
CA THR A 337 17.19 -1.75 -10.81
C THR A 337 16.94 -0.99 -12.11
N GLY A 338 16.85 0.34 -12.02
CA GLY A 338 16.72 1.24 -13.17
C GLY A 338 15.49 0.98 -14.06
N ARG A 339 15.69 1.06 -15.38
CA ARG A 339 14.62 0.94 -16.37
C ARG A 339 13.94 -0.45 -16.37
N ASP A 340 14.69 -1.51 -16.12
CA ASP A 340 14.13 -2.87 -15.97
C ASP A 340 13.18 -2.96 -14.77
N LYS A 341 13.52 -2.28 -13.66
CA LYS A 341 12.59 -2.20 -12.52
C LYS A 341 11.31 -1.47 -12.88
N GLY A 342 11.43 -0.38 -13.64
CA GLY A 342 10.27 0.34 -14.18
C GLY A 342 9.39 -0.55 -15.05
N MET A 343 10.01 -1.40 -15.87
CA MET A 343 9.33 -2.39 -16.70
C MET A 343 8.60 -3.44 -15.86
N CYS A 344 9.27 -4.13 -14.92
CA CYS A 344 8.63 -5.08 -14.01
C CYS A 344 7.49 -4.46 -13.21
N ARG A 345 7.69 -3.23 -12.72
CA ARG A 345 6.68 -2.47 -12.00
C ARG A 345 5.43 -2.26 -12.84
N MET A 346 5.60 -1.82 -14.08
CA MET A 346 4.52 -1.61 -15.03
C MET A 346 3.83 -2.94 -15.38
N LEU A 347 4.62 -3.97 -15.68
CA LEU A 347 4.12 -5.27 -16.17
C LEU A 347 3.33 -6.03 -15.11
N TYR A 348 3.76 -6.08 -13.85
CA TYR A 348 3.04 -6.89 -12.84
C TYR A 348 3.01 -6.30 -11.44
N GLU A 349 4.08 -5.67 -10.93
CA GLU A 349 4.15 -5.33 -9.50
C GLU A 349 3.08 -4.32 -9.10
N LEU A 350 2.84 -3.30 -9.92
CA LEU A 350 1.83 -2.26 -9.65
C LEU A 350 0.43 -2.87 -9.54
N HIS A 351 0.16 -3.91 -10.33
CA HIS A 351 -1.17 -4.53 -10.38
C HIS A 351 -1.41 -5.46 -9.20
N MET A 352 -0.36 -6.15 -8.76
CA MET A 352 -0.40 -7.13 -7.67
C MET A 352 -0.23 -6.51 -6.29
N SER A 353 0.47 -5.38 -6.18
CA SER A 353 0.69 -4.70 -4.91
C SER A 353 -0.64 -4.28 -4.28
N PHE A 354 -0.75 -4.50 -2.98
CA PHE A 354 -1.88 -4.13 -2.15
C PHE A 354 -3.22 -4.74 -2.60
N THR A 355 -3.17 -5.87 -3.32
CA THR A 355 -4.38 -6.58 -3.75
C THR A 355 -5.24 -6.94 -2.54
N GLY A 356 -6.51 -6.52 -2.57
CA GLY A 356 -7.46 -6.75 -1.47
C GLY A 356 -7.23 -5.88 -0.23
N MET A 357 -6.31 -4.90 -0.27
CA MET A 357 -6.01 -3.96 0.83
C MET A 357 -6.38 -2.52 0.47
N GLN A 358 -7.54 -2.33 -0.17
CA GLN A 358 -7.96 -1.04 -0.71
C GLN A 358 -8.06 0.05 0.38
N ALA A 359 -8.50 -0.32 1.59
CA ALA A 359 -8.57 0.61 2.73
C ALA A 359 -7.20 1.24 3.04
N TYR A 360 -6.14 0.43 3.01
CA TYR A 360 -4.79 0.91 3.28
C TYR A 360 -4.27 1.86 2.19
N ASN A 361 -4.47 1.52 0.91
CA ASN A 361 -4.11 2.40 -0.21
C ASN A 361 -4.80 3.77 -0.10
N LEU A 362 -6.11 3.77 0.17
CA LEU A 362 -6.89 4.99 0.35
C LEU A 362 -6.43 5.78 1.57
N PHE A 363 -6.11 5.10 2.68
CA PHE A 363 -5.63 5.73 3.90
C PHE A 363 -4.34 6.51 3.67
N VAL A 364 -3.33 5.86 3.08
CA VAL A 364 -2.04 6.50 2.75
C VAL A 364 -2.23 7.63 1.75
N PHE A 365 -3.07 7.43 0.73
CA PHE A 365 -3.38 8.47 -0.26
C PHE A 365 -4.01 9.71 0.37
N CYS A 366 -5.03 9.54 1.23
CA CYS A 366 -5.73 10.67 1.85
C CYS A 366 -4.80 11.42 2.79
N ALA A 367 -4.02 10.72 3.61
CA ALA A 367 -3.05 11.34 4.51
C ALA A 367 -2.00 12.17 3.76
N ASP A 368 -1.48 11.64 2.64
CA ASP A 368 -0.52 12.34 1.79
C ASP A 368 -1.14 13.58 1.13
N ARG A 369 -2.34 13.48 0.56
CA ARG A 369 -3.04 14.64 -0.02
C ARG A 369 -3.35 15.71 1.01
N LEU A 370 -3.74 15.28 2.22
CA LEU A 370 -3.96 16.14 3.37
C LEU A 370 -2.67 16.53 4.09
N LYS A 371 -1.48 16.12 3.62
CA LYS A 371 -0.16 16.39 4.22
C LYS A 371 -0.19 16.29 5.74
N VAL A 372 -0.85 15.27 6.24
CA VAL A 372 -1.03 15.02 7.67
C VAL A 372 -0.25 13.76 8.04
N PRO A 373 0.51 13.76 9.16
CA PRO A 373 1.19 12.55 9.62
C PRO A 373 0.20 11.40 9.86
N LEU A 374 0.57 10.18 9.46
CA LEU A 374 -0.31 9.00 9.55
C LEU A 374 -0.82 8.72 10.98
N HIS A 375 0.03 8.99 11.98
CA HIS A 375 -0.32 8.83 13.40
C HIS A 375 -1.35 9.86 13.90
N ILE A 376 -1.49 11.00 13.21
CA ILE A 376 -2.55 11.99 13.47
C ILE A 376 -3.81 11.63 12.68
N PHE A 377 -3.66 11.14 11.45
CA PHE A 377 -4.79 10.83 10.58
C PHE A 377 -5.60 9.62 11.07
N ALA A 378 -4.95 8.55 11.54
CA ALA A 378 -5.65 7.34 11.99
C ALA A 378 -6.66 7.59 13.14
N PRO A 379 -6.33 8.32 14.22
CA PRO A 379 -7.29 8.66 15.27
C PRO A 379 -8.54 9.42 14.79
N LEU A 380 -8.42 10.24 13.74
CA LEU A 380 -9.57 11.01 13.21
C LEU A 380 -10.63 10.13 12.56
N LEU A 381 -10.23 8.96 12.09
CA LEU A 381 -11.11 7.99 11.43
C LEU A 381 -11.65 6.94 12.41
N GLN A 382 -11.35 7.08 13.70
CA GLN A 382 -11.65 6.06 14.70
C GLN A 382 -13.14 6.01 15.00
N HIS A 383 -13.72 4.85 14.75
CA HIS A 383 -15.11 4.51 15.02
C HIS A 383 -15.17 3.00 15.32
N PRO A 384 -16.13 2.49 16.11
CA PRO A 384 -16.25 1.05 16.35
C PRO A 384 -16.23 0.23 15.03
N ALA A 385 -16.96 0.68 14.01
CA ALA A 385 -17.01 0.03 12.69
C ALA A 385 -15.74 0.15 11.82
N THR A 386 -14.76 0.97 12.20
CA THR A 386 -13.48 1.13 11.47
C THR A 386 -12.27 0.63 12.27
N SER A 387 -12.47 0.33 13.56
CA SER A 387 -11.42 0.04 14.54
C SER A 387 -10.52 -1.13 14.15
N GLU A 388 -11.09 -2.27 13.73
CA GLU A 388 -10.33 -3.46 13.32
C GLU A 388 -9.43 -3.17 12.11
N ALA A 389 -9.98 -2.53 11.07
CA ALA A 389 -9.22 -2.19 9.88
C ALA A 389 -8.11 -1.17 10.19
N LEU A 390 -8.39 -0.16 11.02
CA LEU A 390 -7.37 0.79 11.48
C LEU A 390 -6.28 0.12 12.33
N ALA A 391 -6.62 -0.88 13.13
CA ALA A 391 -5.62 -1.66 13.86
C ALA A 391 -4.69 -2.43 12.91
N SER A 392 -5.22 -3.01 11.82
CA SER A 392 -4.39 -3.62 10.77
C SER A 392 -3.56 -2.61 9.99
N VAL A 393 -4.08 -1.40 9.71
CA VAL A 393 -3.27 -0.31 9.14
C VAL A 393 -2.12 0.03 10.08
N ALA A 394 -2.40 0.25 11.37
CA ALA A 394 -1.38 0.57 12.37
C ALA A 394 -0.33 -0.55 12.48
N HIS A 395 -0.74 -1.82 12.42
CA HIS A 395 0.17 -2.94 12.37
C HIS A 395 1.09 -2.87 11.14
N ILE A 396 0.55 -2.59 9.94
CA ILE A 396 1.39 -2.44 8.74
C ILE A 396 2.41 -1.32 8.92
N LEU A 397 1.98 -0.17 9.43
CA LEU A 397 2.86 0.98 9.63
C LEU A 397 4.00 0.66 10.60
N VAL A 398 3.70 0.03 11.74
CA VAL A 398 4.71 -0.27 12.78
C VAL A 398 5.60 -1.45 12.41
N THR A 399 5.05 -2.47 11.74
CA THR A 399 5.77 -3.72 11.46
C THR A 399 6.55 -3.64 10.16
N TYR A 400 6.06 -2.96 9.13
CA TYR A 400 6.61 -3.03 7.77
C TYR A 400 7.13 -1.72 7.19
N GLU A 401 6.54 -0.57 7.56
CA GLU A 401 6.96 0.72 6.99
C GLU A 401 7.88 1.52 7.90
N PHE A 402 7.59 1.53 9.20
CA PHE A 402 8.28 2.31 10.22
C PHE A 402 8.62 1.42 11.43
N PRO A 403 9.48 0.40 11.22
CA PRO A 403 9.93 -0.47 12.29
C PRO A 403 10.63 0.32 13.40
N LYS A 404 10.35 -0.05 14.65
CA LYS A 404 10.87 0.65 15.83
C LYS A 404 12.35 0.37 16.11
N SER A 405 12.85 -0.82 15.76
CA SER A 405 14.25 -1.20 16.01
C SER A 405 15.09 -1.11 14.75
N GLU A 406 16.38 -0.82 14.93
CA GLU A 406 17.34 -0.72 13.84
C GLU A 406 17.51 -2.09 13.15
N GLU A 407 17.45 -3.19 13.91
CA GLU A 407 17.52 -4.55 13.37
C GLU A 407 16.30 -4.87 12.49
N ALA A 408 15.11 -4.45 12.91
CA ALA A 408 13.90 -4.61 12.12
C ALA A 408 13.94 -3.72 10.86
N ALA A 409 14.50 -2.51 10.95
CA ALA A 409 14.74 -1.64 9.80
C ALA A 409 15.72 -2.27 8.79
N LYS A 410 16.83 -2.83 9.27
CA LYS A 410 17.80 -3.57 8.44
C LYS A 410 17.17 -4.81 7.79
N THR A 411 16.33 -5.53 8.52
CA THR A 411 15.58 -6.67 8.00
C THR A 411 14.63 -6.22 6.89
N ILE A 412 13.88 -5.14 7.06
CA ILE A 412 12.97 -4.64 6.03
C ILE A 412 13.71 -4.19 4.78
N GLN A 413 14.83 -3.47 4.93
CA GLN A 413 15.65 -3.04 3.79
C GLN A 413 16.19 -4.23 2.98
N THR A 414 16.44 -5.38 3.62
CA THR A 414 16.94 -6.59 2.96
C THR A 414 15.84 -7.51 2.43
N THR A 415 14.62 -7.43 2.98
CA THR A 415 13.44 -8.15 2.49
C THR A 415 12.89 -7.52 1.21
N ALA A 416 12.27 -8.32 0.34
CA ALA A 416 11.69 -7.81 -0.92
C ALA A 416 10.39 -6.97 -0.70
N SER A 417 10.07 -6.61 0.55
CA SER A 417 8.81 -6.00 0.98
C SER A 417 7.62 -6.81 0.44
N THR A 418 7.64 -8.13 0.63
CA THR A 418 6.66 -9.01 -0.02
C THR A 418 5.28 -8.98 0.64
N TRP A 419 5.17 -8.39 1.83
CA TRP A 419 3.92 -8.21 2.57
C TRP A 419 2.83 -7.49 1.76
N ARG A 420 3.21 -6.55 0.88
CA ARG A 420 2.27 -5.86 -0.02
C ARG A 420 1.57 -6.81 -0.99
N PHE A 421 2.10 -8.02 -1.19
CA PHE A 421 1.55 -9.07 -2.05
C PHE A 421 0.97 -10.23 -1.23
N ALA A 422 1.07 -10.23 0.10
CA ALA A 422 0.75 -11.37 0.98
C ALA A 422 -0.60 -12.00 0.65
N ARG A 423 -1.59 -11.17 0.34
CA ARG A 423 -2.98 -11.55 0.07
C ARG A 423 -3.22 -12.40 -1.16
N ILE A 424 -2.26 -12.38 -2.09
CA ILE A 424 -2.26 -13.25 -3.26
C ILE A 424 -1.97 -14.70 -2.84
N PHE A 425 -1.16 -14.86 -1.80
CA PHE A 425 -0.68 -16.15 -1.32
C PHE A 425 -1.55 -16.69 -0.19
N ASP A 426 -2.04 -15.81 0.66
CA ASP A 426 -2.90 -16.12 1.81
C ASP A 426 -3.99 -15.05 1.96
N GLN A 427 -5.25 -15.46 1.75
CA GLN A 427 -6.40 -14.56 1.77
C GLN A 427 -6.79 -14.10 3.19
N GLU A 428 -6.35 -14.81 4.23
CA GLU A 428 -6.60 -14.47 5.63
C GLU A 428 -5.74 -13.30 6.09
N ILE A 429 -4.61 -13.08 5.42
CA ILE A 429 -3.69 -12.02 5.78
C ILE A 429 -4.27 -10.66 5.41
N PHE A 430 -4.28 -9.75 6.40
CA PHE A 430 -4.91 -8.43 6.32
C PHE A 430 -6.36 -8.49 5.82
N ALA A 431 -7.12 -9.54 6.20
CA ALA A 431 -8.50 -9.72 5.76
C ALA A 431 -9.40 -8.55 6.21
N SER A 432 -9.12 -7.93 7.36
CA SER A 432 -9.83 -6.73 7.84
C SER A 432 -9.77 -5.56 6.85
N LEU A 433 -8.74 -5.47 6.00
CA LEU A 433 -8.56 -4.40 5.01
C LEU A 433 -9.30 -4.64 3.69
N GLN A 434 -10.01 -5.76 3.56
CA GLN A 434 -10.90 -6.00 2.42
C GLN A 434 -12.06 -5.03 2.44
N THR A 435 -12.40 -4.49 1.28
CA THR A 435 -13.59 -3.66 1.10
C THR A 435 -14.84 -4.27 1.73
N LYS A 436 -15.09 -5.57 1.53
CA LYS A 436 -16.25 -6.28 2.10
C LYS A 436 -16.22 -6.42 3.64
N ASN A 437 -15.04 -6.33 4.26
CA ASN A 437 -14.87 -6.47 5.70
C ASN A 437 -14.73 -5.12 6.42
N CYS A 438 -14.42 -4.03 5.70
CA CYS A 438 -14.35 -2.68 6.26
C CYS A 438 -15.09 -1.63 5.40
N PRO A 439 -16.38 -1.86 5.05
CA PRO A 439 -17.14 -0.98 4.15
C PRO A 439 -17.20 0.46 4.64
N MET A 440 -17.36 0.69 5.94
CA MET A 440 -17.40 2.03 6.54
C MET A 440 -16.09 2.80 6.33
N LEU A 441 -14.94 2.18 6.65
CA LEU A 441 -13.64 2.84 6.52
C LEU A 441 -13.32 3.16 5.05
N VAL A 442 -13.55 2.20 4.15
CA VAL A 442 -13.32 2.40 2.71
C VAL A 442 -14.20 3.51 2.16
N SER A 443 -15.48 3.57 2.55
CA SER A 443 -16.40 4.62 2.13
C SER A 443 -15.96 5.99 2.59
N LEU A 444 -15.66 6.13 3.88
CA LEU A 444 -15.21 7.39 4.47
C LEU A 444 -13.94 7.89 3.77
N LEU A 445 -12.95 7.02 3.60
CA LEU A 445 -11.71 7.36 2.90
C LEU A 445 -11.94 7.69 1.42
N ALA A 446 -12.85 7.01 0.73
CA ALA A 446 -13.18 7.32 -0.65
C ALA A 446 -13.84 8.71 -0.78
N ARG A 447 -14.71 9.10 0.17
CA ARG A 447 -15.29 10.45 0.22
C ARG A 447 -14.24 11.50 0.49
N ILE A 448 -13.34 11.26 1.45
CA ILE A 448 -12.19 12.15 1.70
C ILE A 448 -11.36 12.29 0.42
N ALA A 449 -11.00 11.18 -0.23
CA ALA A 449 -10.22 11.17 -1.46
C ALA A 449 -10.86 12.05 -2.56
N ILE A 450 -12.16 11.93 -2.78
CA ILE A 450 -12.90 12.75 -3.77
C ILE A 450 -12.81 14.24 -3.41
N GLN A 451 -13.05 14.59 -2.14
CA GLN A 451 -13.04 15.98 -1.69
C GLN A 451 -11.63 16.61 -1.78
N VAL A 452 -10.56 15.81 -1.66
CA VAL A 452 -9.17 16.28 -1.84
C VAL A 452 -8.66 16.16 -3.28
N GLY A 453 -9.57 16.05 -4.25
CA GLY A 453 -9.26 16.11 -5.68
C GLY A 453 -8.80 14.79 -6.31
N ALA A 454 -9.04 13.65 -5.67
CA ALA A 454 -9.00 12.39 -6.41
C ALA A 454 -10.14 12.37 -7.45
N GLY A 455 -9.90 11.81 -8.64
CA GLY A 455 -10.98 11.45 -9.56
C GLY A 455 -12.00 10.51 -8.91
N ASN A 456 -13.03 10.07 -9.62
CA ASN A 456 -14.12 9.27 -9.02
C ASN A 456 -13.63 7.91 -8.46
N VAL A 457 -13.19 7.90 -7.20
CA VAL A 457 -12.70 6.72 -6.47
C VAL A 457 -13.84 5.85 -5.95
N THR A 458 -15.08 6.37 -5.96
CA THR A 458 -16.29 5.65 -5.51
C THR A 458 -16.76 4.56 -6.48
N GLN A 459 -16.14 4.39 -7.65
CA GLN A 459 -16.45 3.28 -8.57
C GLN A 459 -16.01 1.89 -8.07
N ILE A 460 -15.75 1.74 -6.76
CA ILE A 460 -15.58 0.43 -6.13
C ILE A 460 -16.95 -0.26 -6.18
N ARG A 461 -17.18 -1.10 -7.20
CA ARG A 461 -18.46 -1.79 -7.46
C ARG A 461 -19.09 -2.43 -6.22
N GLN A 462 -18.27 -2.91 -5.29
CA GLN A 462 -18.70 -3.56 -4.05
C GLN A 462 -19.35 -2.60 -3.04
N MET A 463 -19.30 -1.28 -3.25
CA MET A 463 -19.67 -0.25 -2.29
C MET A 463 -20.83 0.64 -2.73
N VAL A 464 -21.33 0.50 -3.97
CA VAL A 464 -22.30 1.45 -4.56
C VAL A 464 -23.53 1.62 -3.68
N GLY A 465 -24.20 0.52 -3.29
CA GLY A 465 -25.39 0.60 -2.43
C GLY A 465 -25.11 1.13 -1.00
N PHE A 466 -24.01 0.70 -0.38
CA PHE A 466 -23.65 1.14 0.98
C PHE A 466 -23.33 2.64 1.04
N VAL A 467 -22.59 3.14 0.05
CA VAL A 467 -22.22 4.57 -0.03
C VAL A 467 -23.45 5.44 -0.27
N GLU A 468 -24.38 4.98 -1.09
CA GLU A 468 -25.62 5.71 -1.37
C GLU A 468 -26.51 5.83 -0.13
N GLU A 469 -26.66 4.74 0.64
CA GLU A 469 -27.46 4.71 1.86
C GLU A 469 -26.90 5.63 2.96
N GLN A 470 -25.57 5.67 3.12
CA GLN A 470 -24.91 6.41 4.21
C GLN A 470 -24.32 7.75 3.75
N ARG A 471 -24.71 8.24 2.57
CA ARG A 471 -24.05 9.35 1.88
C ARG A 471 -23.92 10.62 2.72
N GLU A 472 -25.02 11.09 3.30
CA GLU A 472 -25.05 12.34 4.08
C GLU A 472 -24.13 12.25 5.30
N PHE A 473 -24.20 11.13 6.03
CA PHE A 473 -23.34 10.88 7.18
C PHE A 473 -21.86 10.86 6.77
N LEU A 474 -21.52 10.11 5.72
CA LEU A 474 -20.15 9.97 5.22
C LEU A 474 -19.59 11.31 4.72
N ASP A 475 -20.42 12.13 4.06
CA ASP A 475 -20.03 13.46 3.59
C ASP A 475 -19.73 14.41 4.72
N LYS A 476 -20.58 14.42 5.74
CA LYS A 476 -20.37 15.22 6.94
C LYS A 476 -19.12 14.78 7.70
N ALA A 477 -18.91 13.47 7.84
CA ALA A 477 -17.72 12.91 8.50
C ALA A 477 -16.42 13.22 7.73
N ALA A 478 -16.44 13.07 6.40
CA ALA A 478 -15.30 13.40 5.54
C ALA A 478 -14.95 14.89 5.63
N THR A 479 -15.95 15.77 5.53
CA THR A 479 -15.77 17.23 5.62
C THR A 479 -15.10 17.62 6.94
N LYS A 480 -15.62 17.10 8.07
CA LYS A 480 -15.03 17.36 9.39
C LYS A 480 -13.59 16.85 9.52
N ALA A 481 -13.29 15.67 8.99
CA ALA A 481 -11.94 15.12 9.00
C ALA A 481 -10.97 15.98 8.20
N ILE A 482 -11.40 16.52 7.06
CA ILE A 482 -10.60 17.42 6.21
C ILE A 482 -10.41 18.76 6.90
N GLU A 483 -11.47 19.39 7.42
CA GLU A 483 -11.42 20.65 8.16
C GLU A 483 -10.43 20.56 9.32
N TYR A 484 -10.48 19.48 10.11
CA TYR A 484 -9.55 19.25 11.20
C TYR A 484 -8.09 19.17 10.70
N CYS A 485 -7.84 18.42 9.61
CA CYS A 485 -6.50 18.31 9.03
C CYS A 485 -5.99 19.67 8.53
N ILE A 486 -6.83 20.46 7.87
CA ILE A 486 -6.48 21.79 7.37
C ILE A 486 -6.16 22.72 8.54
N GLN A 487 -7.07 22.86 9.51
CA GLN A 487 -6.88 23.74 10.68
C GLN A 487 -5.58 23.45 11.43
N ARG A 488 -5.20 22.18 11.55
CA ARG A 488 -3.98 21.80 12.28
C ARG A 488 -2.69 22.11 11.53
N ARG A 489 -2.68 22.11 10.19
CA ARG A 489 -1.51 22.55 9.41
C ARG A 489 -1.10 23.97 9.78
N TRP A 490 -2.07 24.85 10.04
CA TRP A 490 -1.82 26.25 10.39
C TRP A 490 -1.23 26.42 11.80
N CYS A 491 -1.38 25.43 12.67
CA CYS A 491 -0.94 25.51 14.06
C CYS A 491 0.44 24.88 14.30
N ASP A 492 0.99 24.14 13.34
CA ASP A 492 2.29 23.47 13.47
C ASP A 492 3.21 23.83 12.28
N PRO A 493 3.81 25.04 12.29
CA PRO A 493 4.62 25.57 11.19
C PRO A 493 5.95 24.82 10.97
N GLN A 494 6.24 23.76 11.73
CA GLN A 494 7.44 22.92 11.54
C GLN A 494 7.23 21.76 10.55
N ILE A 495 6.10 21.71 9.84
CA ILE A 495 5.75 20.62 8.90
C ILE A 495 6.13 20.92 7.43
N ASP A 496 6.63 22.12 7.11
CA ASP A 496 7.08 22.48 5.75
C ASP A 496 8.52 22.06 5.42
#